data_AF-A0A929JXG8-F1
#
_entry.id   AF-A0A929JXG8-F1
#
_cell.length_a   1.000
_cell.length_b   1.000
_cell.length_c   1.000
_cell.angle_alpha   90.00
_cell.angle_beta   90.00
_cell.angle_gamma   90.00
#
_symmetry.space_group_name_H-M   'P 1'
#
loop_
_entity.id
_entity.type
_entity.pdbx_description
1 polymer ?
#
loop_
_entity_poly.entity_id
_entity_poly.type
_entity_poly.pdbx_seq_one_letter_code
_entity_poly.pdbx_strand_id
1 'polypeptide(L)'
;MKKTIIYILSLFFCFLSLNGFSQNQLNDTDTPEFKNQGEQEDYWAQKFFQKEYKELKYKAFAGNITHIDNVFIFGRDSIIVSDSDEKMNLIFSKGLLYPEIIFGYHVSDIEELDFIKTSPKKRRFRFLLYTKGMHNPTVCFFELSNPKANGNMDMRDFIQNSTLTFFKRGWIMM
;
A
#
# COMPACT_ATOMS: atom_id res chain seq x y z
N MET A 1 -54.77 -34.52 -20.27
CA MET A 1 -53.48 -35.23 -20.33
C MET A 1 -52.34 -34.22 -20.26
N LYS A 2 -51.53 -34.31 -19.19
CA LYS A 2 -50.07 -34.14 -19.09
C LYS A 2 -49.43 -33.05 -20.00
N LYS A 3 -48.55 -32.17 -19.52
CA LYS A 3 -47.34 -32.47 -18.76
C LYS A 3 -46.83 -31.23 -18.02
N THR A 4 -46.58 -31.38 -16.73
CA THR A 4 -45.68 -30.54 -15.93
C THR A 4 -44.28 -30.60 -16.54
N ILE A 5 -43.70 -29.46 -16.88
CA ILE A 5 -42.30 -29.35 -17.31
C ILE A 5 -41.46 -28.99 -16.08
N ILE A 6 -40.58 -29.90 -15.69
CA ILE A 6 -39.57 -29.71 -14.65
C ILE A 6 -38.34 -29.12 -15.34
N TYR A 7 -37.87 -27.95 -14.92
CA TYR A 7 -36.56 -27.43 -15.29
C TYR A 7 -35.52 -27.98 -14.32
N ILE A 8 -34.67 -28.89 -14.79
CA ILE A 8 -33.48 -29.34 -14.06
C ILE A 8 -32.36 -28.34 -14.36
N LEU A 9 -31.95 -27.61 -13.33
CA LEU A 9 -30.81 -26.69 -13.34
C LEU A 9 -29.51 -27.52 -13.36
N SER A 10 -28.85 -27.64 -14.52
CA SER A 10 -27.54 -28.29 -14.59
C SER A 10 -26.44 -27.28 -14.24
N LEU A 11 -25.85 -27.38 -13.04
CA LEU A 11 -24.59 -26.73 -12.73
C LEU A 11 -23.48 -27.33 -13.61
N PHE A 12 -22.93 -26.53 -14.52
CA PHE A 12 -21.77 -26.88 -15.31
C PHE A 12 -20.51 -26.40 -14.56
N PHE A 13 -19.95 -27.26 -13.71
CA PHE A 13 -18.61 -27.07 -13.14
C PHE A 13 -17.57 -27.42 -14.20
N CYS A 14 -17.04 -26.41 -14.90
CA CYS A 14 -15.86 -26.58 -15.74
C CYS A 14 -14.60 -26.59 -14.86
N PHE A 15 -14.13 -27.78 -14.51
CA PHE A 15 -12.73 -28.01 -14.21
C PHE A 15 -11.95 -28.09 -15.52
N LEU A 16 -11.16 -27.06 -15.82
CA LEU A 16 -10.07 -27.16 -16.79
C LEU A 16 -8.81 -26.62 -16.12
N SER A 17 -7.96 -27.57 -15.72
CA SER A 17 -6.62 -27.37 -15.19
C SER A 17 -5.65 -27.01 -16.33
N LEU A 18 -4.94 -25.90 -16.17
CA LEU A 18 -3.67 -25.64 -16.83
C LEU A 18 -2.61 -25.42 -15.75
N ASN A 19 -1.71 -26.39 -15.65
CA ASN A 19 -0.54 -26.39 -14.78
C ASN A 19 0.43 -25.29 -15.22
N GLY A 20 0.89 -24.46 -14.28
CA GLY A 20 1.96 -23.49 -14.57
C GLY A 20 2.05 -22.28 -13.66
N PHE A 21 1.69 -22.37 -12.38
CA PHE A 21 2.16 -21.42 -11.39
C PHE A 21 2.62 -22.20 -10.17
N SER A 22 3.93 -22.24 -9.94
CA SER A 22 4.47 -22.70 -8.67
C SER A 22 4.07 -21.67 -7.62
N GLN A 23 2.90 -21.87 -7.00
CA GLN A 23 2.69 -21.40 -5.65
C GLN A 23 3.63 -22.23 -4.78
N ASN A 24 4.69 -21.61 -4.27
CA ASN A 24 5.21 -22.04 -2.98
C ASN A 24 4.05 -21.91 -1.99
N GLN A 25 3.31 -23.00 -1.78
CA GLN A 25 2.32 -23.10 -0.73
C GLN A 25 3.08 -22.95 0.59
N LEU A 26 2.92 -21.79 1.22
CA LEU A 26 3.09 -21.69 2.66
C LEU A 26 2.04 -22.64 3.25
N ASN A 27 2.49 -23.63 4.02
CA ASN A 27 1.59 -24.58 4.67
C ASN A 27 0.51 -23.83 5.45
N ASP A 28 -0.75 -24.14 5.15
CA ASP A 28 -1.99 -23.50 5.67
C ASP A 28 -2.23 -23.76 7.18
N THR A 29 -1.25 -24.33 7.87
CA THR A 29 -1.35 -24.80 9.27
C THR A 29 -0.67 -23.89 10.30
N ASP A 30 0.04 -22.84 9.88
CA ASP A 30 0.79 -21.93 10.76
C ASP A 30 0.23 -20.50 10.81
N THR A 31 -0.92 -20.22 10.19
CA THR A 31 -1.55 -18.89 10.30
C THR A 31 -2.15 -18.69 11.69
N PRO A 32 -1.77 -17.62 12.42
CA PRO A 32 -2.38 -17.28 13.70
C PRO A 32 -3.89 -17.06 13.57
N GLU A 33 -4.63 -17.32 14.64
CA GLU A 33 -6.00 -16.84 14.77
C GLU A 33 -5.97 -15.32 15.03
N PHE A 34 -6.68 -14.55 14.21
CA PHE A 34 -6.76 -13.09 14.31
C PHE A 34 -8.08 -12.67 14.97
N LYS A 35 -8.03 -11.70 15.88
CA LYS A 35 -9.24 -11.21 16.56
C LYS A 35 -10.10 -10.32 15.66
N ASN A 36 -9.46 -9.67 14.68
CA ASN A 36 -10.11 -8.76 13.74
C ASN A 36 -9.27 -8.62 12.45
N GLN A 37 -9.85 -7.97 11.45
CA GLN A 37 -9.20 -7.73 10.16
C GLN A 37 -7.91 -6.90 10.29
N GLY A 38 -7.85 -5.95 11.22
CA GLY A 38 -6.63 -5.15 11.45
C GLY A 38 -5.43 -6.01 11.86
N GLU A 39 -5.62 -6.93 12.82
CA GLU A 39 -4.55 -7.86 13.22
C GLU A 39 -4.10 -8.77 12.05
N GLN A 40 -5.04 -9.18 11.20
CA GLN A 40 -4.73 -9.96 9.99
C GLN A 40 -3.92 -9.15 8.98
N GLU A 41 -4.31 -7.91 8.71
CA GLU A 41 -3.61 -7.03 7.78
C GLU A 41 -2.22 -6.65 8.27
N ASP A 42 -2.05 -6.45 9.58
CA ASP A 42 -0.74 -6.17 10.18
C ASP A 42 0.19 -7.39 10.04
N TYR A 43 -0.33 -8.60 10.25
CA TYR A 43 0.41 -9.82 9.97
C TYR A 43 0.78 -9.94 8.49
N TRP A 44 -0.14 -9.64 7.57
CA TRP A 44 0.14 -9.63 6.13
C TRP A 44 1.20 -8.59 5.76
N ALA A 45 1.15 -7.39 6.33
CA ALA A 45 2.17 -6.36 6.13
C ALA A 45 3.54 -6.85 6.59
N GLN A 46 3.62 -7.51 7.76
CA GLN A 46 4.87 -8.09 8.26
C GLN A 46 5.43 -9.14 7.29
N LYS A 47 4.60 -10.09 6.83
CA LYS A 47 5.01 -11.10 5.86
C LYS A 47 5.39 -10.50 4.51
N PHE A 48 4.67 -9.48 4.07
CA PHE A 48 4.95 -8.75 2.85
C PHE A 48 6.34 -8.13 2.89
N PHE A 49 6.69 -7.39 3.95
CA PHE A 49 8.04 -6.84 4.11
C PHE A 49 9.12 -7.92 4.24
N GLN A 50 8.84 -9.05 4.90
CA GLN A 50 9.82 -10.15 4.97
C GLN A 50 10.15 -10.74 3.59
N LYS A 51 9.16 -10.80 2.70
CA LYS A 51 9.30 -11.42 1.38
C LYS A 51 9.77 -10.45 0.29
N GLU A 52 9.18 -9.26 0.25
CA GLU A 52 9.27 -8.34 -0.90
C GLU A 52 10.26 -7.19 -0.66
N TYR A 53 10.78 -7.01 0.56
CA TYR A 53 11.64 -5.88 0.88
C TYR A 53 12.97 -5.94 0.14
N LYS A 54 13.20 -4.92 -0.67
CA LYS A 54 14.49 -4.59 -1.27
C LYS A 54 14.68 -3.09 -1.21
N GLU A 55 15.72 -2.66 -0.51
CA GLU A 55 16.04 -1.24 -0.38
C GLU A 55 16.43 -0.64 -1.74
N LEU A 56 15.79 0.45 -2.12
CA LEU A 56 16.02 1.20 -3.35
C LEU A 56 15.95 2.68 -3.05
N LYS A 57 16.97 3.46 -3.42
CA LYS A 57 16.95 4.91 -3.24
C LYS A 57 16.20 5.57 -4.39
N TYR A 58 15.05 6.16 -4.10
CA TYR A 58 14.30 6.96 -5.06
C TYR A 58 14.73 8.42 -4.95
N LYS A 59 14.84 9.09 -6.11
CA LYS A 59 15.03 10.54 -6.12
C LYS A 59 13.71 11.19 -5.74
N ALA A 60 13.78 12.23 -4.91
CA ALA A 60 12.62 13.08 -4.69
C ALA A 60 12.25 13.81 -5.99
N PHE A 61 10.97 14.13 -6.15
CA PHE A 61 10.51 14.96 -7.26
C PHE A 61 11.22 16.31 -7.25
N ALA A 62 11.88 16.66 -8.36
CA ALA A 62 12.70 17.87 -8.46
C ALA A 62 11.95 19.09 -9.00
N GLY A 63 10.74 18.91 -9.53
CA GLY A 63 9.93 19.99 -10.08
C GLY A 63 9.15 20.77 -9.02
N ASN A 64 8.39 21.77 -9.46
CA ASN A 64 7.53 22.55 -8.59
C ASN A 64 6.35 21.70 -8.09
N ILE A 65 6.09 21.77 -6.78
CA ILE A 65 4.97 21.12 -6.12
C ILE A 65 4.06 22.22 -5.59
N THR A 66 2.80 22.23 -6.01
CA THR A 66 1.78 23.15 -5.49
C THR A 66 0.79 22.36 -4.66
N HIS A 67 0.46 22.86 -3.48
CA HIS A 67 -0.55 22.26 -2.60
C HIS A 67 -1.76 23.18 -2.51
N ILE A 68 -2.92 22.69 -2.94
CA ILE A 68 -4.21 23.39 -2.88
C ILE A 68 -5.21 22.44 -2.24
N ASP A 69 -5.73 22.82 -1.08
CA ASP A 69 -6.65 22.02 -0.26
C ASP A 69 -6.11 20.62 0.02
N ASN A 70 -6.59 19.61 -0.69
CA ASN A 70 -6.19 18.20 -0.58
C ASN A 70 -5.47 17.70 -1.83
N VAL A 71 -5.07 18.59 -2.73
CA VAL A 71 -4.46 18.25 -4.02
C VAL A 71 -3.01 18.72 -4.06
N PHE A 72 -2.12 17.78 -4.35
CA PHE A 72 -0.71 18.02 -4.64
C PHE A 72 -0.48 17.94 -6.14
N ILE A 73 -0.04 19.05 -6.74
CA ILE A 73 0.21 19.18 -8.18
C ILE A 73 1.72 19.08 -8.42
N PHE A 74 2.12 18.11 -9.23
CA PHE A 74 3.49 17.79 -9.62
C PHE A 74 3.68 18.05 -11.11
N GLY A 75 4.01 19.29 -11.48
CA GLY A 75 4.08 19.69 -12.89
C GLY A 75 2.70 19.62 -13.57
N ARG A 76 2.44 18.55 -14.33
CA ARG A 76 1.16 18.34 -15.04
C ARG A 76 0.27 17.28 -14.40
N ASP A 77 0.81 16.51 -13.46
CA ASP A 77 0.10 15.44 -12.78
C ASP A 77 -0.30 15.89 -11.38
N SER A 78 -1.26 15.19 -10.76
CA SER A 78 -1.73 15.51 -9.42
C SER A 78 -2.07 14.27 -8.62
N ILE A 79 -1.96 14.38 -7.30
CA ILE A 79 -2.43 13.40 -6.33
C ILE A 79 -3.42 14.10 -5.41
N ILE A 80 -4.61 13.52 -5.27
CA ILE A 80 -5.53 13.86 -4.19
C ILE A 80 -5.08 13.09 -2.94
N VAL A 81 -5.02 13.74 -1.78
CA VAL A 81 -4.65 13.13 -0.51
C VAL A 81 -5.76 13.41 0.49
N SER A 82 -6.55 12.41 0.84
CA SER A 82 -7.58 12.52 1.88
C SER A 82 -7.15 11.80 3.16
N ASP A 83 -7.88 12.04 4.25
CA ASP A 83 -7.75 11.29 5.49
C ASP A 83 -6.29 11.20 5.99
N SER A 84 -5.58 12.32 5.83
CA SER A 84 -4.16 12.44 6.12
C SER A 84 -3.93 13.61 7.06
N ASP A 85 -3.08 13.42 8.07
CA ASP A 85 -2.68 14.50 8.97
C ASP A 85 -1.69 15.46 8.29
N GLU A 86 -1.56 16.68 8.83
CA GLU A 86 -0.66 17.70 8.27
C GLU A 86 0.81 17.22 8.18
N LYS A 87 1.22 16.32 9.09
CA LYS A 87 2.59 15.79 9.11
C LYS A 87 2.81 14.83 7.95
N MET A 88 1.85 13.97 7.64
CA MET A 88 1.90 13.03 6.51
C MET A 88 1.83 13.75 5.16
N ASN A 89 1.13 14.88 5.09
CA ASN A 89 1.13 15.76 3.91
C ASN A 89 2.53 16.26 3.51
N LEU A 90 3.50 16.27 4.44
CA LEU A 90 4.89 16.58 4.10
C LEU A 90 5.52 15.56 3.15
N ILE A 91 5.06 14.32 3.15
CA ILE A 91 5.58 13.28 2.25
C ILE A 91 5.42 13.71 0.79
N PHE A 92 4.26 14.27 0.43
CA PHE A 92 3.98 14.79 -0.90
C PHE A 92 4.61 16.15 -1.13
N SER A 93 4.55 17.05 -0.14
CA SER A 93 5.16 18.39 -0.23
C SER A 93 6.67 18.34 -0.48
N LYS A 94 7.34 17.29 0.01
CA LYS A 94 8.77 17.03 -0.16
C LYS A 94 9.10 16.21 -1.41
N GLY A 95 8.09 15.81 -2.19
CA GLY A 95 8.26 14.99 -3.38
C GLY A 95 8.77 13.58 -3.09
N LEU A 96 8.51 13.05 -1.88
CA LEU A 96 8.94 11.69 -1.50
C LEU A 96 8.02 10.62 -2.09
N LEU A 97 6.73 10.93 -2.22
CA LEU A 97 5.78 10.17 -3.05
C LEU A 97 5.16 11.13 -4.08
N TYR A 98 5.11 10.69 -5.33
CA TYR A 98 4.63 11.48 -6.46
C TYR A 98 4.10 10.57 -7.58
N PRO A 99 3.33 11.10 -8.56
CA PRO A 99 2.58 10.31 -9.53
C PRO A 99 3.38 9.22 -10.26
N GLU A 100 4.61 9.52 -10.68
CA GLU A 100 5.44 8.58 -11.44
C GLU A 100 5.95 7.40 -10.60
N ILE A 101 5.98 7.52 -9.27
CA ILE A 101 6.31 6.40 -8.38
C ILE A 101 5.07 5.55 -8.12
N ILE A 102 3.98 6.20 -7.75
CA ILE A 102 2.81 5.48 -7.23
C ILE A 102 1.88 5.00 -8.35
N PHE A 103 1.87 5.64 -9.52
CA PHE A 103 0.97 5.39 -10.64
C PHE A 103 -0.52 5.33 -10.23
N GLY A 104 -0.98 6.29 -9.44
CA GLY A 104 -2.39 6.44 -9.06
C GLY A 104 -2.76 7.91 -8.84
N TYR A 105 -4.04 8.18 -8.57
CA TYR A 105 -4.59 9.54 -8.59
C TYR A 105 -5.06 10.04 -7.21
N HIS A 106 -5.34 9.13 -6.28
CA HIS A 106 -5.81 9.48 -4.94
C HIS A 106 -5.21 8.51 -3.91
N VAL A 107 -4.77 9.08 -2.79
CA VAL A 107 -4.21 8.40 -1.62
C VAL A 107 -5.06 8.73 -0.39
N SER A 108 -5.33 7.73 0.45
CA SER A 108 -5.94 7.90 1.77
C SER A 108 -5.27 7.02 2.82
N ASP A 109 -5.63 7.24 4.09
CA ASP A 109 -5.33 6.36 5.22
C ASP A 109 -3.83 6.04 5.36
N ILE A 110 -3.01 7.10 5.34
CA ILE A 110 -1.57 6.97 5.54
C ILE A 110 -1.29 6.67 7.02
N GLU A 111 -0.67 5.53 7.28
CA GLU A 111 -0.42 5.05 8.62
C GLU A 111 1.03 4.58 8.77
N GLU A 112 1.68 4.91 9.90
CA GLU A 112 2.97 4.35 10.28
C GLU A 112 2.79 2.92 10.83
N LEU A 113 3.55 1.97 10.32
CA LEU A 113 3.59 0.58 10.78
C LEU A 113 4.69 0.44 11.86
N ASP A 114 4.42 0.98 13.04
CA ASP A 114 5.37 1.02 14.16
C ASP A 114 5.80 -0.37 14.67
N PHE A 115 4.94 -1.37 14.50
CA PHE A 115 5.20 -2.78 14.80
C PHE A 115 6.22 -3.43 13.84
N ILE A 116 6.56 -2.79 12.70
CA ILE A 116 7.59 -3.24 11.75
C ILE A 116 8.85 -2.35 11.84
N LYS A 117 9.27 -2.02 13.06
CA LYS A 117 10.45 -1.17 13.29
C LYS A 117 11.75 -1.97 13.29
N THR A 118 12.66 -1.64 12.37
CA THR A 118 14.01 -2.23 12.32
C THR A 118 15.07 -1.32 12.94
N SER A 119 14.86 -0.01 12.88
CA SER A 119 15.80 1.02 13.35
C SER A 119 15.06 2.35 13.50
N PRO A 120 15.46 3.27 14.41
CA PRO A 120 14.93 4.63 14.41
C PRO A 120 15.19 5.40 13.11
N LYS A 121 16.12 4.94 12.26
CA LYS A 121 16.47 5.54 10.97
C LYS A 121 15.54 5.17 9.82
N LYS A 122 14.61 4.25 10.04
CA LYS A 122 13.69 3.74 9.02
C LYS A 122 12.29 3.65 9.61
N ARG A 123 11.32 4.22 8.89
CA ARG A 123 9.90 4.10 9.23
C ARG A 123 9.16 3.58 8.02
N ARG A 124 8.27 2.64 8.27
CA ARG A 124 7.47 1.94 7.26
C ARG A 124 6.03 2.38 7.40
N PHE A 125 5.35 2.45 6.28
CA PHE A 125 4.01 3.00 6.22
C PHE A 125 3.15 2.17 5.28
N ARG A 126 1.84 2.20 5.51
CA ARG A 126 0.84 1.77 4.54
C ARG A 126 -0.06 2.93 4.13
N PHE A 127 -0.71 2.79 2.99
CA PHE A 127 -1.78 3.69 2.54
C PHE A 127 -2.67 3.01 1.51
N LEU A 128 -3.85 3.58 1.26
CA LEU A 128 -4.76 3.14 0.20
C LEU A 128 -4.54 3.95 -1.06
N LEU A 129 -4.30 3.26 -2.18
CA LEU A 129 -4.10 3.86 -3.49
C LEU A 129 -5.30 3.60 -4.39
N TYR A 130 -5.94 4.67 -4.82
CA TYR A 130 -7.01 4.63 -5.81
C TYR A 130 -6.43 4.85 -7.21
N THR A 131 -6.79 3.96 -8.12
CA THR A 131 -6.36 3.99 -9.52
C THR A 131 -7.58 4.19 -10.41
N LYS A 132 -7.46 5.02 -11.45
CA LYS A 132 -8.61 5.32 -12.33
C LYS A 132 -9.13 4.03 -12.98
N GLY A 133 -10.44 3.83 -12.95
CA GLY A 133 -11.09 2.64 -13.50
C GLY A 133 -11.12 1.42 -12.57
N MET A 134 -10.58 1.52 -11.35
CA MET A 134 -10.73 0.49 -10.32
C MET A 134 -11.72 0.93 -9.26
N HIS A 135 -12.61 0.01 -8.85
CA HIS A 135 -13.60 0.26 -7.80
C HIS A 135 -12.96 0.24 -6.41
N ASN A 136 -12.01 -0.66 -6.21
CA ASN A 136 -11.40 -0.94 -4.92
C ASN A 136 -9.97 -0.37 -4.85
N PRO A 137 -9.55 0.16 -3.69
CA PRO A 137 -8.19 0.64 -3.52
C PRO A 137 -7.18 -0.50 -3.43
N THR A 138 -5.93 -0.19 -3.74
CA THR A 138 -4.79 -1.08 -3.52
C THR A 138 -4.05 -0.65 -2.26
N VAL A 139 -3.87 -1.56 -1.30
CA VAL A 139 -2.97 -1.34 -0.16
C VAL A 139 -1.55 -1.24 -0.68
N CYS A 140 -0.88 -0.14 -0.35
CA CYS A 140 0.50 0.13 -0.76
C CYS A 140 1.39 0.31 0.46
N PHE A 141 2.66 -0.06 0.31
CA PHE A 141 3.67 0.04 1.36
C PHE A 141 4.84 0.88 0.90
N PHE A 142 5.37 1.70 1.80
CA PHE A 142 6.60 2.45 1.55
C PHE A 142 7.48 2.54 2.80
N GLU A 143 8.77 2.81 2.58
CA GLU A 143 9.74 3.07 3.65
C GLU A 143 10.41 4.43 3.40
N LEU A 144 10.50 5.23 4.46
CA LEU A 144 11.31 6.43 4.51
C LEU A 144 12.54 6.17 5.38
N SER A 145 13.71 6.57 4.89
CA SER A 145 14.95 6.53 5.65
C SER A 145 15.48 7.93 5.94
N ASN A 146 15.82 8.17 7.21
CA ASN A 146 16.48 9.38 7.67
C ASN A 146 17.76 9.01 8.44
N PRO A 147 18.96 9.27 7.87
CA PRO A 147 20.21 8.87 8.50
C PRO A 147 20.51 9.60 9.81
N LYS A 148 19.87 10.76 10.04
CA LYS A 148 20.03 11.60 11.24
C LYS A 148 19.03 11.24 12.35
N ALA A 149 18.06 10.36 12.07
CA ALA A 149 17.01 10.04 13.03
C ALA A 149 17.53 9.23 14.22
N ASN A 150 16.91 9.51 15.38
CA ASN A 150 17.10 8.82 16.64
C ASN A 150 15.72 8.44 17.23
N GLY A 151 15.71 7.70 18.34
CA GLY A 151 14.49 7.17 18.94
C GLY A 151 13.44 8.22 19.35
N ASN A 152 13.84 9.47 19.53
CA ASN A 152 13.01 10.55 20.06
C ASN A 152 12.64 11.60 18.99
N MET A 153 13.06 11.41 17.74
CA MET A 153 12.77 12.35 16.66
C MET A 153 11.27 12.36 16.34
N ASP A 154 10.69 13.56 16.31
CA ASP A 154 9.29 13.77 15.88
C ASP A 154 9.09 13.36 14.40
N MET A 155 7.85 13.02 14.04
CA MET A 155 7.49 12.60 12.70
C MET A 155 7.71 13.70 11.64
N ARG A 156 7.41 14.96 11.97
CA ARG A 156 7.61 16.09 11.05
C ARG A 156 9.09 16.23 10.68
N ASP A 157 9.96 16.25 11.69
CA ASP A 157 11.42 16.33 11.54
C ASP A 157 11.99 15.09 10.85
N PHE A 158 11.41 13.93 11.14
CA PHE A 158 11.77 12.68 10.49
C PHE A 158 11.51 12.76 8.98
N ILE A 159 10.30 13.11 8.55
CA ILE A 159 9.89 13.19 7.13
C ILE A 159 10.69 14.28 6.41
N GLN A 160 10.90 15.44 7.02
CA GLN A 160 11.60 16.58 6.42
C GLN A 160 13.01 16.23 5.89
N ASN A 161 13.70 15.31 6.56
CA ASN A 161 15.07 14.88 6.27
C ASN A 161 15.14 13.45 5.72
N SER A 162 14.01 12.91 5.27
CA SER A 162 13.92 11.54 4.77
C SER A 162 14.18 11.43 3.26
N THR A 163 14.52 10.22 2.84
CA THR A 163 14.46 9.76 1.45
C THR A 163 13.55 8.55 1.35
N LEU A 164 12.80 8.40 0.26
CA LEU A 164 12.06 7.18 -0.02
C LEU A 164 13.06 6.04 -0.35
N THR A 165 13.00 4.96 0.42
CA THR A 165 13.90 3.80 0.31
C THR A 165 13.21 2.49 -0.09
N PHE A 166 11.88 2.50 -0.19
CA PHE A 166 11.08 1.36 -0.64
C PHE A 166 9.70 1.84 -1.06
N PHE A 167 9.15 1.28 -2.14
CA PHE A 167 7.74 1.39 -2.50
C PHE A 167 7.28 0.13 -3.21
N LYS A 168 6.14 -0.42 -2.79
CA LYS A 168 5.49 -1.56 -3.43
C LYS A 168 3.98 -1.53 -3.24
N ARG A 169 3.25 -2.01 -4.25
CA ARG A 169 1.83 -2.35 -4.15
C ARG A 169 1.68 -3.72 -3.51
N GLY A 170 0.76 -3.83 -2.56
CA GLY A 170 0.34 -5.07 -1.92
C GLY A 170 -0.89 -5.65 -2.63
N TRP A 171 -1.99 -5.76 -1.90
CA TRP A 171 -3.24 -6.36 -2.38
C TRP A 171 -4.33 -5.32 -2.63
N ILE A 172 -5.38 -5.72 -3.33
CA ILE A 172 -6.60 -4.93 -3.49
C ILE A 172 -7.47 -5.19 -2.26
N MET A 173 -7.97 -4.12 -1.64
CA MET A 173 -8.94 -4.22 -0.55
C MET A 173 -10.29 -4.65 -1.13
N MET A 174 -10.84 -5.78 -0.67
CA MET A 174 -12.10 -6.33 -1.20
C MET A 174 -13.24 -6.15 -0.23
#